data_AF-A0A821MCC9-F1
#
_entry.id   AF-A0A821MCC9-F1
#
_cell.length_a   1.000
_cell.length_b   1.000
_cell.length_c   1.000
_cell.angle_alpha   90.00
_cell.angle_beta   90.00
_cell.angle_gamma   90.00
#
_symmetry.space_group_name_H-M   'P 1'
#
loop_
_entity.id
_entity.type
_entity.pdbx_description
1 polymer ?
#
loop_
_entity_poly.entity_id
_entity_poly.type
_entity_poly.pdbx_seq_one_letter_code
_entity_poly.pdbx_strand_id
1 'polypeptide(L)'
;MSNLFKQFPENNLQFLIQSGAKGSSVNAMQMSCLLGQQELEGKRPPMIPNGRTLTAFRPYEYSLRSGGFVDGSFLSEGLVVNYDLIVRYSDGSVIQFQYGEDVLAVKKMYLFKRTILYPFLIANQSTTLGQDEFIHVLLIYVVQQKKN
;
A
#
# COMPACT_ATOMS: atom_id res chain seq x y z
N MET A 1 0.82 19.39 -9.36
CA MET A 1 1.33 18.24 -8.58
C MET A 1 2.68 17.82 -9.15
N SER A 2 3.73 18.62 -8.98
CA SER A 2 5.06 18.38 -9.59
C SER A 2 6.05 17.66 -8.68
N ASN A 3 5.71 17.40 -7.40
CA ASN A 3 6.59 16.75 -6.42
C ASN A 3 6.12 15.33 -6.04
N LEU A 4 5.62 14.56 -7.00
CA LEU A 4 5.26 13.15 -6.79
C LEU A 4 6.48 12.26 -7.07
N PHE A 5 6.68 11.22 -6.25
CA PHE A 5 7.74 10.22 -6.44
C PHE A 5 7.65 9.53 -7.81
N LYS A 6 6.43 9.23 -8.27
CA LYS A 6 6.15 8.81 -9.63
C LYS A 6 5.26 9.85 -10.29
N GLN A 7 5.75 10.39 -11.39
CA GLN A 7 5.06 11.39 -12.19
C GLN A 7 4.16 10.71 -13.23
N PHE A 8 3.18 11.44 -13.74
CA PHE A 8 2.45 11.02 -14.94
C PHE A 8 3.44 10.91 -16.12
N PRO A 9 3.34 9.89 -17.00
CA PRO A 9 2.27 8.88 -17.11
C PRO A 9 2.46 7.60 -16.28
N GLU A 10 3.60 7.43 -15.59
CA GLU A 10 3.91 6.20 -14.84
C GLU A 10 3.06 6.02 -13.58
N ASN A 11 2.45 7.10 -13.10
CA ASN A 11 1.53 7.07 -11.98
C ASN A 11 0.13 6.65 -12.43
N ASN A 12 -0.17 5.36 -12.28
CA ASN A 12 -1.47 4.76 -12.63
C ASN A 12 -2.67 5.44 -11.95
N LEU A 13 -2.50 5.96 -10.72
CA LEU A 13 -3.56 6.68 -10.01
C LEU A 13 -3.86 8.02 -10.70
N GLN A 14 -2.82 8.77 -11.02
CA GLN A 14 -2.94 10.03 -11.74
C GLN A 14 -3.46 9.80 -13.16
N PHE A 15 -3.06 8.71 -13.82
CA PHE A 15 -3.58 8.32 -15.12
C PHE A 15 -5.09 8.02 -15.08
N LEU A 16 -5.56 7.29 -14.08
CA LEU A 16 -6.98 6.96 -13.87
C LEU A 16 -7.85 8.22 -13.67
N ILE A 17 -7.32 9.22 -12.95
CA ILE A 17 -8.01 10.48 -12.68
C ILE A 17 -7.99 11.39 -13.90
N GLN A 18 -6.83 11.57 -14.54
CA GLN A 18 -6.68 12.46 -15.71
C GLN A 18 -7.40 11.94 -16.95
N SER A 19 -7.50 10.61 -17.10
CA SER A 19 -8.30 9.99 -18.17
C SER A 19 -9.81 10.06 -17.91
N GLY A 20 -10.25 10.49 -16.72
CA GLY A 20 -11.66 10.50 -16.33
C GLY A 20 -12.26 9.12 -16.13
N ALA A 21 -11.45 8.05 -16.16
CA ALA A 21 -11.94 6.69 -16.03
C ALA A 21 -12.57 6.46 -14.64
N LYS A 22 -11.87 6.87 -13.58
CA LYS A 22 -12.37 6.72 -12.20
C LYS A 22 -11.61 7.61 -11.21
N GLY A 23 -12.35 8.20 -10.27
CA GLY A 23 -11.79 9.04 -9.22
C GLY A 23 -11.53 10.48 -9.65
N SER A 24 -11.18 11.33 -8.68
CA SER A 24 -10.95 12.76 -8.85
C SER A 24 -9.61 13.20 -8.23
N SER A 25 -9.20 14.44 -8.50
CA SER A 25 -8.04 15.06 -7.84
C SER A 25 -8.19 15.09 -6.30
N VAL A 26 -9.42 15.23 -5.80
CA VAL A 26 -9.73 15.16 -4.36
C VAL A 26 -9.39 13.78 -3.81
N ASN A 27 -9.72 12.70 -4.52
CA ASN A 27 -9.36 11.35 -4.08
C ASN A 27 -7.84 11.16 -4.01
N ALA A 28 -7.08 11.65 -5.00
CA ALA A 28 -5.61 11.60 -4.95
C ALA A 28 -5.04 12.37 -3.76
N MET A 29 -5.62 13.53 -3.45
CA MET A 29 -5.20 14.37 -2.34
C MET A 29 -5.51 13.75 -0.98
N GLN A 30 -6.70 13.14 -0.81
CA GLN A 30 -7.07 12.41 0.39
C GLN A 30 -6.22 11.14 0.60
N MET A 31 -5.83 10.49 -0.49
CA MET A 31 -4.92 9.35 -0.42
C MET A 31 -3.51 9.74 0.00
N SER A 32 -2.98 10.87 -0.50
CA SER A 32 -1.53 11.16 -0.41
C SER A 32 -1.14 12.33 0.50
N CYS A 33 -2.05 13.25 0.80
CA CYS A 33 -1.74 14.49 1.52
C CYS A 33 -2.46 14.58 2.86
N LEU A 34 -3.78 14.81 2.85
CA LEU A 34 -4.62 14.92 4.04
C LEU A 34 -6.08 14.68 3.67
N LEU A 35 -6.87 14.19 4.63
CA LEU A 35 -8.31 13.98 4.46
C LEU A 35 -9.11 15.28 4.52
N GLY A 36 -8.69 16.20 5.40
CA GLY A 36 -9.30 17.52 5.57
C GLY A 36 -10.46 17.52 6.57
N GLN A 37 -11.28 18.56 6.50
CA GLN A 37 -12.44 18.72 7.38
C GLN A 37 -13.48 17.64 7.09
N GLN A 38 -13.86 16.90 8.14
CA GLN A 38 -15.01 16.00 8.08
C GLN A 38 -16.28 16.76 8.46
N GLU A 39 -17.30 16.63 7.63
CA GLU A 39 -18.62 17.19 7.89
C GLU A 39 -19.63 16.06 8.03
N LEU A 40 -20.45 16.14 9.08
CA LEU A 40 -21.60 15.29 9.33
C LEU A 40 -22.84 16.10 8.98
N GLU A 41 -23.60 15.68 7.98
CA GLU A 41 -24.81 16.37 7.50
C GLU A 41 -24.55 17.85 7.11
N GLY A 42 -23.38 18.14 6.56
CA GLY A 42 -22.96 19.51 6.19
C GLY A 42 -22.59 20.41 7.38
N LYS A 43 -22.46 19.84 8.57
CA LYS A 43 -21.99 20.54 9.78
C LYS A 43 -20.73 19.88 10.31
N ARG A 44 -19.93 20.65 11.07
CA ARG A 44 -18.82 20.06 11.82
C ARG A 44 -19.34 19.07 12.88
N PRO A 45 -18.53 18.11 13.34
CA PRO A 45 -18.94 17.17 14.37
C PRO A 45 -19.53 17.92 15.58
N PRO A 46 -20.75 17.57 16.00
CA PRO A 46 -21.44 18.29 17.05
C PRO A 46 -20.82 17.99 18.41
N MET A 47 -20.88 18.96 19.32
CA MET A 47 -20.52 18.71 20.72
C MET A 47 -21.65 17.95 21.41
N ILE A 48 -21.31 16.89 22.13
CA ILE A 48 -22.22 16.22 23.06
C ILE A 48 -22.53 17.14 24.26
N PRO A 49 -23.66 16.94 24.98
CA PRO A 49 -24.08 17.82 26.09
C PRO A 49 -23.04 18.02 27.20
N ASN A 50 -22.08 17.09 27.34
CA ASN A 50 -20.94 17.21 28.24
C ASN A 50 -19.80 18.13 27.72
N GLY A 51 -20.08 18.92 26.66
CA GLY A 51 -19.15 19.88 26.05
C GLY A 51 -18.01 19.27 25.23
N ARG A 52 -17.99 17.95 25.01
CA ARG A 52 -16.93 17.27 24.24
C ARG A 52 -17.37 17.00 22.81
N THR A 53 -16.47 16.96 21.84
CA THR A 53 -16.82 16.45 20.50
C THR A 53 -16.73 14.93 20.41
N LEU A 54 -15.70 14.35 21.04
CA LEU A 54 -15.55 12.90 21.24
C LEU A 54 -15.05 12.64 22.66
N THR A 55 -15.26 11.43 23.17
CA THR A 55 -14.81 11.02 24.53
C THR A 55 -13.31 11.18 24.73
N ALA A 56 -12.53 11.08 23.65
CA ALA A 56 -11.08 11.26 23.63
C ALA A 56 -10.60 12.71 23.82
N PHE A 57 -11.46 13.71 23.60
CA PHE A 57 -11.12 15.13 23.73
C PHE A 57 -11.56 15.74 25.06
N ARG A 58 -10.93 16.84 25.46
CA ARG A 58 -11.32 17.58 26.67
C ARG A 58 -12.64 18.33 26.43
N PRO A 59 -13.44 18.59 27.49
CA PRO A 59 -14.62 19.46 27.38
C PRO A 59 -14.21 20.83 26.85
N TYR A 60 -14.97 21.36 25.89
CA TYR A 60 -14.80 22.66 25.25
C TYR A 60 -13.43 22.85 24.60
N GLU A 61 -12.83 21.77 24.11
CA GLU A 61 -11.62 21.83 23.33
C GLU A 61 -11.93 22.34 21.92
N TYR A 62 -11.32 23.45 21.49
CA TYR A 62 -11.52 24.06 20.17
C TYR A 62 -10.36 23.75 19.18
N SER A 63 -9.69 22.61 19.36
CA SER A 63 -8.64 22.20 18.44
C SER A 63 -9.22 21.84 17.08
N LEU A 64 -8.41 21.97 16.01
CA LEU A 64 -8.83 21.58 14.66
C LEU A 64 -9.27 20.10 14.63
N ARG A 65 -8.54 19.23 15.34
CA ARG A 65 -8.86 17.81 15.50
C ARG A 65 -10.15 17.56 16.27
N SER A 66 -10.41 18.29 17.37
CA SER A 66 -11.68 18.18 18.08
C SER A 66 -12.84 18.69 17.22
N GLY A 67 -12.58 19.60 16.27
CA GLY A 67 -13.53 20.07 15.27
C GLY A 67 -13.68 19.17 14.04
N GLY A 68 -13.05 17.99 13.99
CA GLY A 68 -13.17 17.03 12.89
C GLY A 68 -12.22 17.25 11.72
N PHE A 69 -11.19 18.08 11.86
CA PHE A 69 -10.14 18.22 10.85
C PHE A 69 -9.11 17.09 10.97
N VAL A 70 -8.93 16.35 9.88
CA VAL A 70 -7.97 15.24 9.79
C VAL A 70 -6.81 15.64 8.89
N ASP A 71 -5.65 15.81 9.51
CA ASP A 71 -4.36 16.17 8.87
C ASP A 71 -3.64 14.95 8.25
N GLY A 72 -4.05 13.72 8.61
CA GLY A 72 -3.53 12.47 8.04
C GLY A 72 -4.11 12.11 6.67
N SER A 73 -3.35 11.34 5.89
CA SER A 73 -3.78 10.75 4.61
C SER A 73 -3.89 9.23 4.73
N PHE A 74 -4.63 8.59 3.80
CA PHE A 74 -4.75 7.13 3.81
C PHE A 74 -3.40 6.40 3.62
N LEU A 75 -2.46 6.95 2.86
CA LEU A 75 -1.11 6.38 2.70
C LEU A 75 -0.27 6.57 3.96
N SER A 76 -0.45 7.68 4.67
CA SER A 76 0.25 7.99 5.92
C SER A 76 -0.14 7.05 7.06
N GLU A 77 -1.22 6.28 6.96
CA GLU A 77 -1.56 5.25 7.94
C GLU A 77 -1.14 3.84 7.48
N GLY A 78 -0.49 3.73 6.32
CA GLY A 78 -0.09 2.46 5.71
C GLY A 78 1.27 1.93 6.22
N LEU A 79 1.39 0.60 6.21
CA LEU A 79 2.68 -0.07 6.36
C LEU A 79 3.51 0.12 5.07
N VAL A 80 4.77 0.48 5.22
CA VAL A 80 5.72 0.61 4.11
C VAL A 80 6.84 -0.42 4.29
N VAL A 81 7.16 -1.14 3.21
CA VAL A 81 8.35 -1.99 3.14
C VAL A 81 9.50 -1.11 2.69
N ASN A 82 10.53 -0.97 3.53
CA ASN A 82 11.70 -0.16 3.24
C ASN A 82 12.75 -0.94 2.45
N TYR A 83 13.75 -0.24 1.91
CA TYR A 83 14.84 -0.86 1.13
C TYR A 83 15.69 -1.85 1.95
N ASP A 84 15.70 -1.70 3.28
CA ASP A 84 16.30 -2.63 4.23
C ASP A 84 15.45 -3.90 4.45
N LEU A 85 14.38 -4.09 3.65
CA LEU A 85 13.39 -5.18 3.72
C LEU A 85 12.53 -5.16 5.00
N ILE A 86 12.71 -4.17 5.87
CA ILE A 86 11.97 -3.99 7.11
C ILE A 86 10.63 -3.31 6.81
N VAL A 87 9.55 -3.90 7.31
CA VAL A 87 8.22 -3.33 7.28
C VAL A 87 8.05 -2.40 8.47
N ARG A 88 7.79 -1.13 8.18
CA ARG A 88 7.61 -0.08 9.18
C ARG A 88 6.24 0.56 9.03
N TYR A 89 5.72 1.11 10.12
CA TYR A 89 4.67 2.12 10.05
C TYR A 89 5.25 3.40 9.43
N SER A 90 4.36 4.28 9.00
CA SER A 90 4.69 5.61 8.47
C SER A 90 5.45 6.51 9.45
N ASP A 91 5.35 6.26 10.75
CA ASP A 91 6.08 6.97 11.80
C ASP A 91 7.51 6.44 12.02
N GLY A 92 7.92 5.42 11.25
CA GLY A 92 9.25 4.80 11.30
C GLY A 92 9.38 3.67 12.32
N SER A 93 8.34 3.38 13.11
CA SER A 93 8.32 2.25 14.04
C SER A 93 8.34 0.90 13.28
N VAL A 94 9.14 -0.04 13.79
CA VAL A 94 9.35 -1.35 13.15
C VAL A 94 8.21 -2.30 13.54
N ILE A 95 7.61 -2.93 12.54
CA ILE A 95 6.56 -3.94 12.73
C ILE A 95 7.11 -5.32 12.48
N GLN A 96 7.84 -5.48 11.38
CA GLN A 96 8.38 -6.76 10.94
C GLN A 96 9.74 -6.54 10.28
N PHE A 97 10.74 -7.35 10.65
CA PHE A 97 12.07 -7.26 10.06
C PHE A 97 12.13 -7.73 8.60
N GLN A 98 11.21 -8.61 8.19
CA GLN A 98 11.20 -9.18 6.85
C GLN A 98 9.76 -9.52 6.46
N TYR A 99 9.23 -8.92 5.39
CA TYR A 99 7.87 -9.17 4.92
C TYR A 99 7.63 -10.65 4.64
N GLY A 100 6.66 -11.25 5.32
CA GLY A 100 6.28 -12.66 5.13
C GLY A 100 7.36 -13.68 5.50
N GLU A 101 8.45 -13.26 6.15
CA GLU A 101 9.68 -14.05 6.39
C GLU A 101 10.43 -14.53 5.14
N ASP A 102 9.83 -14.42 3.95
CA ASP A 102 10.36 -14.91 2.68
C ASP A 102 10.60 -13.80 1.64
N VAL A 103 10.29 -12.53 1.96
CA VAL A 103 10.44 -11.35 1.08
C VAL A 103 9.65 -11.50 -0.23
N LEU A 104 8.75 -12.48 -0.32
CA LEU A 104 8.08 -12.78 -1.56
C LEU A 104 6.81 -11.94 -1.68
N ALA A 105 6.71 -11.16 -2.76
CA ALA A 105 5.47 -10.46 -3.07
C ALA A 105 4.35 -11.48 -3.37
N VAL A 106 3.20 -11.35 -2.72
CA VAL A 106 2.04 -12.25 -2.88
C VAL A 106 1.65 -12.43 -4.36
N LYS A 107 1.78 -11.39 -5.17
CA LYS A 107 1.53 -11.46 -6.63
C LYS A 107 2.57 -12.28 -7.40
N LYS A 108 3.83 -12.32 -6.94
CA LYS A 108 4.87 -13.19 -7.50
C LYS A 108 4.70 -14.65 -7.05
N MET A 109 3.97 -14.90 -5.95
CA MET A 109 3.72 -16.25 -5.43
C MET A 109 2.90 -17.14 -6.37
N TYR A 110 2.06 -16.56 -7.24
CA TYR A 110 1.30 -17.31 -8.26
C TYR A 110 2.20 -18.11 -9.20
N LEU A 111 3.43 -17.63 -9.45
CA LEU A 111 4.41 -18.31 -10.30
C LEU A 111 5.08 -19.48 -9.58
N PHE A 112 5.32 -19.37 -8.27
CA PHE A 112 6.13 -20.33 -7.51
C PHE A 112 5.35 -21.51 -6.92
N LYS A 113 4.05 -21.35 -6.61
CA LYS A 113 3.28 -22.36 -5.86
C LYS A 113 2.56 -23.44 -6.68
N ARG A 114 2.61 -23.41 -8.02
CA ARG A 114 1.92 -24.42 -8.84
C ARG A 114 2.89 -25.26 -9.65
N THR A 115 2.95 -26.56 -9.33
CA THR A 115 3.64 -27.61 -10.11
C THR A 115 3.29 -27.57 -11.60
N ILE A 116 2.07 -27.10 -11.93
CA ILE A 116 1.55 -26.95 -13.30
C ILE A 116 2.24 -25.83 -14.09
N LEU A 117 2.82 -24.82 -13.44
CA LEU A 117 3.38 -23.65 -14.12
C LEU A 117 4.87 -23.80 -14.46
N TYR A 118 5.59 -24.74 -13.83
CA TYR A 118 7.00 -25.01 -14.14
C TYR A 118 7.24 -25.43 -15.60
N PRO A 119 6.42 -26.33 -16.20
CA PRO A 119 6.54 -26.65 -17.62
C PRO A 119 6.38 -25.44 -18.55
N PHE A 120 5.50 -24.49 -18.20
CA PHE A 120 5.28 -23.27 -18.96
C PHE A 120 6.48 -22.32 -18.90
N LEU A 121 7.10 -22.18 -17.72
CA LEU A 121 8.31 -21.36 -17.55
C LEU A 121 9.52 -21.96 -18.28
N ILE A 122 9.67 -23.29 -18.25
CA ILE A 122 10.73 -23.99 -19.00
C ILE A 122 10.49 -23.84 -20.52
N ALA A 123 9.25 -23.97 -20.98
CA ALA A 123 8.91 -23.84 -22.39
C ALA A 123 9.15 -22.41 -22.94
N ASN A 124 9.08 -21.38 -22.10
CA ASN A 124 9.28 -19.98 -22.48
C ASN A 124 10.60 -19.40 -21.96
N GLN A 125 11.59 -20.25 -21.67
CA GLN A 125 12.86 -19.86 -21.05
C GLN A 125 13.59 -18.74 -21.81
N SER A 126 13.55 -18.77 -23.15
CA SER A 126 14.29 -17.85 -24.02
C SER A 126 13.81 -16.41 -23.96
N THR A 127 12.60 -16.18 -23.43
CA THR A 127 11.96 -14.87 -23.36
C THR A 127 11.71 -14.38 -21.93
N THR A 128 11.80 -15.25 -20.93
CA THR A 128 11.32 -14.93 -19.56
C THR A 128 12.39 -14.92 -18.48
N LEU A 129 13.50 -15.65 -18.62
CA LEU A 129 14.52 -15.77 -17.58
C LEU A 129 15.93 -15.53 -18.16
N GLY A 130 16.76 -14.79 -17.42
CA GLY A 130 18.19 -14.73 -17.70
C GLY A 130 18.87 -16.07 -17.40
N GLN A 131 20.01 -16.35 -18.03
CA GLN A 131 20.72 -17.65 -17.91
C GLN A 131 21.00 -18.06 -16.46
N ASP A 132 21.24 -17.09 -15.55
CA ASP A 132 21.56 -17.36 -14.14
C ASP A 132 20.33 -17.72 -13.30
N GLU A 133 19.16 -17.13 -13.59
CA GLU A 133 17.92 -17.43 -12.85
C GLU A 133 17.35 -18.81 -13.21
N PHE A 134 17.68 -19.31 -14.40
CA PHE A 134 17.27 -20.62 -14.87
C PHE A 134 17.80 -21.75 -13.99
N ILE A 135 19.06 -21.65 -13.54
CA ILE A 135 19.68 -22.65 -12.66
C ILE A 135 18.93 -22.75 -11.34
N HIS A 136 18.53 -21.61 -10.76
CA HIS A 136 17.77 -21.56 -9.52
C HIS A 136 16.37 -22.17 -9.67
N VAL A 137 15.66 -21.88 -10.77
CA VAL A 137 14.33 -22.46 -11.05
C VAL A 137 14.43 -23.98 -11.24
N LEU A 138 15.46 -24.46 -11.94
CA LEU A 138 15.71 -25.89 -12.16
C LEU A 138 16.04 -26.62 -10.84
N LEU A 139 16.86 -26.00 -9.98
CA LEU A 139 17.22 -26.56 -8.68
C LEU A 139 15.98 -26.71 -7.78
N ILE A 140 15.09 -25.70 -7.76
CA ILE A 140 13.84 -25.74 -7.00
C ILE A 140 12.91 -26.82 -7.54
N TYR A 141 12.79 -26.96 -8.87
CA TYR A 141 12.02 -28.02 -9.50
C TYR A 141 12.54 -29.42 -9.12
N VAL A 142 13.85 -29.65 -9.17
CA VAL A 142 14.48 -30.92 -8.79
C VAL A 142 14.29 -31.23 -7.30
N VAL A 143 14.41 -30.23 -6.43
CA VAL A 143 14.18 -30.38 -4.98
C VAL A 143 12.72 -30.69 -4.66
N GLN A 144 11.77 -30.11 -5.39
CA GLN A 144 10.34 -30.39 -5.24
C GLN A 144 9.98 -31.81 -5.70
N GLN A 145 10.59 -32.32 -6.78
CA GLN A 145 10.36 -33.69 -7.25
C GLN A 145 10.93 -34.77 -6.32
N LYS A 146 11.99 -34.46 -5.55
CA LYS A 146 12.57 -35.39 -4.55
C LYS A 146 11.80 -35.48 -3.23
N LYS A 147 10.80 -34.62 -2.99
CA LYS A 147 9.98 -34.61 -1.77
C LYS A 147 8.68 -35.42 -1.87
N ASN A 148 8.45 -36.08 -3.01
CA ASN A 148 7.37 -37.05 -3.21
C ASN A 148 7.93 -38.47 -3.28
#